data_AF-A0A917Y1U4-F1
#
_entry.id   AF-A0A917Y1U4-F1
#
_cell.length_a   1.000
_cell.length_b   1.000
_cell.length_c   1.000
_cell.angle_alpha   90.00
_cell.angle_beta   90.00
_cell.angle_gamma   90.00
#
_symmetry.space_group_name_H-M   'P 1'
#
loop_
_entity.id
_entity.type
_entity.pdbx_description
1 polymer ?
#
loop_
_entity_poly.entity_id
_entity_poly.type
_entity_poly.pdbx_seq_one_letter_code
_entity_poly.pdbx_strand_id
1 'polypeptide(L)'
;MRVGQGIAREVPTRYHRGMPSLNVSFTDEELEGVRAAAAADGKSLKQYLHDLGVREMQRKQFVTGASAWADRLREEFDEAFPDEVPPSERRDGAAAA
;
A
#
# COMPACT_ATOMS: atom_id res chain seq x y z
N MET A 1 -45.96 -31.42 -33.63
CA MET A 1 -44.58 -31.85 -33.32
C MET A 1 -43.72 -30.60 -33.10
N ARG A 2 -43.29 -30.33 -31.86
CA ARG A 2 -42.49 -29.14 -31.50
C ARG A 2 -41.03 -29.60 -31.35
N VAL A 3 -40.18 -29.16 -32.27
CA VAL A 3 -38.75 -29.47 -32.31
C VAL A 3 -38.06 -28.71 -31.17
N GLY A 4 -37.23 -29.43 -30.40
CA GLY A 4 -36.61 -28.95 -29.17
C GLY A 4 -35.66 -27.78 -29.38
N GLN A 5 -35.77 -26.78 -28.50
CA GLN A 5 -34.76 -25.74 -28.38
C GLN A 5 -33.53 -26.31 -27.68
N GLY A 6 -32.42 -26.39 -28.42
CA GLY A 6 -31.09 -26.51 -27.85
C GLY A 6 -30.74 -25.19 -27.16
N ILE A 7 -30.74 -25.20 -25.83
CA ILE A 7 -30.14 -24.16 -25.01
C ILE A 7 -28.64 -24.16 -25.28
N ALA A 8 -28.21 -23.29 -26.20
CA ALA A 8 -26.81 -22.92 -26.33
C ALA A 8 -26.35 -22.39 -24.97
N ARG A 9 -25.45 -23.12 -24.32
CA ARG A 9 -24.73 -22.62 -23.15
C ARG A 9 -23.87 -21.45 -23.61
N GLU A 10 -24.41 -20.24 -23.52
CA GLU A 10 -23.59 -19.03 -23.51
C GLU A 10 -22.66 -19.14 -22.30
N VAL A 11 -21.40 -19.46 -22.58
CA VAL A 11 -20.33 -19.35 -21.59
C VAL A 11 -20.12 -17.85 -21.40
N PRO A 12 -20.39 -17.26 -20.22
CA PRO A 12 -20.14 -15.85 -20.03
C PRO A 12 -18.63 -15.65 -20.09
N THR A 13 -18.13 -15.12 -21.20
CA THR A 13 -16.79 -14.55 -21.31
C THR A 13 -16.76 -13.27 -20.50
N ARG A 14 -16.72 -13.41 -19.16
CA ARG A 14 -16.33 -12.35 -18.25
C ARG A 14 -14.83 -12.13 -18.48
N TYR A 15 -14.50 -11.36 -19.52
CA TYR A 15 -13.16 -10.83 -19.71
C TYR A 15 -12.72 -10.19 -18.39
N HIS A 16 -11.55 -10.60 -17.90
CA HIS A 16 -10.94 -10.10 -16.68
C HIS A 16 -10.84 -8.57 -16.74
N ARG A 17 -11.75 -7.85 -16.06
CA ARG A 17 -11.71 -6.39 -15.87
C ARG A 17 -10.60 -5.94 -14.90
N GLY A 18 -9.49 -6.68 -14.79
CA GLY A 18 -8.71 -6.69 -13.56
C GLY A 18 -7.35 -5.99 -13.59
N MET A 19 -6.51 -6.23 -14.60
CA MET A 19 -5.11 -5.81 -14.52
C MET A 19 -4.60 -5.40 -15.89
N PRO A 20 -4.24 -4.12 -16.12
CA PRO A 20 -3.35 -3.80 -17.22
C PRO A 20 -2.07 -4.62 -17.07
N SER A 21 -1.63 -5.28 -18.14
CA SER A 21 -0.40 -6.06 -18.11
C SER A 21 0.80 -5.13 -17.91
N LEU A 22 1.33 -5.07 -16.70
CA LEU A 22 2.59 -4.43 -16.42
C LEU A 22 3.69 -5.43 -16.79
N ASN A 23 4.40 -5.19 -17.88
CA ASN A 23 5.57 -6.00 -18.24
C ASN A 23 6.71 -5.61 -17.30
N VAL A 24 6.97 -6.44 -16.29
CA VAL A 24 8.10 -6.33 -15.38
C VAL A 24 8.99 -7.54 -15.60
N SER A 25 10.23 -7.30 -15.99
CA SER A 25 11.24 -8.34 -16.12
C SER A 25 11.91 -8.55 -14.77
N PHE A 26 12.08 -9.81 -14.39
CA PHE A 26 12.84 -10.22 -13.23
C PHE A 26 14.00 -11.09 -13.71
N THR A 27 15.13 -11.00 -13.01
CA THR A 27 16.17 -12.03 -13.10
C THR A 27 15.69 -13.34 -12.47
N ASP A 28 16.37 -14.44 -12.78
CA ASP A 28 16.03 -15.75 -12.21
C ASP A 28 16.19 -15.76 -10.68
N GLU A 29 17.19 -15.05 -10.15
CA GLU A 29 17.43 -14.92 -8.71
C GLU A 29 16.31 -14.12 -8.03
N GLU A 30 15.89 -13.00 -8.61
CA GLU A 30 14.76 -12.22 -8.09
C GLU A 30 13.45 -13.03 -8.15
N LEU A 31 13.21 -13.78 -9.23
CA LEU A 31 12.04 -14.66 -9.33
C LEU A 31 12.03 -15.73 -8.24
N GLU A 32 13.18 -16.33 -7.96
CA GLU A 32 13.27 -17.34 -6.91
C GLU A 32 12.98 -16.74 -5.54
N GLY A 33 13.54 -15.56 -5.25
CA GLY A 33 13.22 -14.81 -4.03
C GLY A 33 11.74 -14.50 -3.89
N VAL A 34 11.10 -14.01 -4.95
CA VAL A 34 9.66 -13.68 -4.93
C VAL A 34 8.80 -14.94 -4.82
N ARG A 35 9.18 -16.05 -5.48
CA ARG A 35 8.45 -17.33 -5.35
C ARG A 35 8.55 -17.89 -3.94
N ALA A 36 9.73 -17.87 -3.33
CA ALA A 36 9.92 -18.32 -1.95
C ALA A 36 9.06 -17.50 -0.97
N ALA A 37 9.03 -16.17 -1.14
CA ALA A 37 8.19 -15.29 -0.33
C ALA A 37 6.68 -15.53 -0.55
N ALA A 38 6.25 -15.71 -1.80
CA ALA A 38 4.87 -16.04 -2.11
C ALA A 38 4.45 -17.40 -1.50
N ALA A 39 5.34 -18.40 -1.55
CA ALA A 39 5.11 -19.71 -0.94
C ALA A 39 5.04 -19.64 0.58
N ALA A 40 5.89 -18.85 1.23
CA ALA A 40 5.84 -18.61 2.67
C ALA A 40 4.51 -17.96 3.09
N ASP A 41 3.95 -17.08 2.25
CA ASP A 41 2.64 -16.45 2.45
C ASP A 41 1.46 -17.33 2.00
N GLY A 42 1.71 -18.52 1.43
CA GLY A 42 0.67 -19.42 0.91
C GLY A 42 -0.10 -18.87 -0.30
N LYS A 43 0.52 -17.96 -1.07
CA LYS A 43 -0.13 -17.24 -2.17
C LYS A 43 0.46 -17.62 -3.53
N SER A 44 -0.33 -17.45 -4.58
CA SER A 44 0.21 -17.48 -5.95
C SER A 44 1.15 -16.29 -6.18
N LEU A 45 2.16 -16.45 -7.03
CA LEU A 45 3.10 -15.38 -7.39
C LEU A 45 2.39 -14.11 -7.87
N LYS A 46 1.36 -14.25 -8.70
CA LYS A 46 0.56 -13.13 -9.20
C LYS A 46 -0.17 -12.39 -8.07
N GLN A 47 -0.80 -13.14 -7.15
CA GLN A 47 -1.50 -12.55 -6.02
C GLN A 47 -0.52 -11.87 -5.05
N TYR A 48 0.62 -12.50 -4.80
CA TYR A 48 1.66 -11.92 -3.94
C TYR A 48 2.20 -10.60 -4.49
N LEU A 49 2.52 -10.54 -5.79
CA LEU A 49 2.99 -9.31 -6.44
C LEU A 49 1.92 -8.19 -6.41
N HIS A 50 0.65 -8.55 -6.62
CA HIS A 50 -0.46 -7.61 -6.48
C HIS A 50 -0.53 -7.05 -5.06
N ASP A 51 -0.54 -7.93 -4.06
CA ASP A 51 -0.67 -7.54 -2.66
C ASP A 51 0.52 -6.70 -2.19
N LEU A 52 1.72 -6.98 -2.69
CA LEU A 52 2.92 -6.19 -2.40
C LEU A 52 2.75 -4.75 -2.91
N GLY A 53 2.26 -4.58 -4.14
CA GLY A 53 2.00 -3.26 -4.72
C GLY A 53 0.93 -2.48 -3.93
N VAL A 54 -0.16 -3.14 -3.55
CA VAL A 54 -1.22 -2.53 -2.74
C VAL A 54 -0.72 -2.17 -1.34
N ARG A 55 0.04 -3.05 -0.69
CA ARG A 55 0.61 -2.83 0.64
C ARG A 55 1.57 -1.65 0.65
N GLU A 56 2.40 -1.52 -0.38
CA GLU A 56 3.34 -0.39 -0.50
C GLU A 56 2.61 0.94 -0.72
N MET A 57 1.56 0.95 -1.55
CA MET A 57 0.70 2.14 -1.71
C MET A 57 0.06 2.55 -0.38
N GLN A 58 -0.53 1.59 0.34
CA GLN A 58 -1.16 1.83 1.64
C GLN A 58 -0.14 2.31 2.68
N ARG A 59 1.06 1.73 2.70
CA ARG A 59 2.15 2.16 3.59
C ARG A 59 2.51 3.63 3.34
N LYS A 60 2.65 4.05 2.08
CA LYS A 60 2.92 5.45 1.74
C LYS A 60 1.81 6.39 2.22
N GLN A 61 0.55 6.03 1.97
CA GLN A 61 -0.60 6.82 2.43
C GLN A 61 -0.63 6.92 3.96
N PHE A 62 -0.38 5.81 4.65
CA PHE A 62 -0.32 5.77 6.10
C PHE A 62 0.80 6.67 6.64
N VAL A 63 2.03 6.54 6.13
CA VAL A 63 3.17 7.35 6.59
C VAL A 63 2.90 8.83 6.35
N THR A 64 2.42 9.22 5.18
CA THR A 64 2.06 10.62 4.90
C THR A 64 1.00 11.14 5.85
N GLY A 65 -0.06 10.35 6.11
CA GLY A 65 -1.11 10.73 7.06
C GLY A 65 -0.61 10.83 8.49
N ALA A 66 0.21 9.87 8.93
CA ALA A 66 0.78 9.82 10.27
C ALA A 66 1.73 11.00 10.52
N SER A 67 2.59 11.35 9.55
CA SER A 67 3.47 12.52 9.66
C SER A 67 2.68 13.81 9.76
N ALA A 68 1.70 14.03 8.87
CA ALA A 68 0.88 15.24 8.92
C ALA A 68 0.06 15.36 10.22
N TRP A 69 -0.34 14.23 10.79
CA TRP A 69 -1.04 14.20 12.08
C TRP A 69 -0.10 14.47 13.25
N ALA A 70 1.11 13.89 13.23
CA ALA A 70 2.14 14.15 14.22
C ALA A 70 2.54 15.64 14.25
N ASP A 71 2.67 16.27 13.08
CA ASP A 71 2.98 17.70 12.98
C ASP A 71 1.91 18.57 13.65
N ARG A 72 0.62 18.25 13.48
CA ARG A 72 -0.47 18.97 14.15
C ARG A 72 -0.47 18.79 15.67
N LEU A 73 -0.24 17.56 16.12
CA LEU A 73 -0.20 17.28 17.56
C LEU A 73 1.05 17.84 18.23
N ARG A 74 2.15 18.04 17.49
CA ARG A 74 3.38 18.59 18.04
C ARG A 74 3.13 19.95 18.68
N GLU A 75 2.38 20.83 18.01
CA GLU A 75 2.07 22.17 18.53
C GLU A 75 1.30 22.11 19.86
N GLU A 76 0.25 21.29 19.94
CA GLU A 76 -0.53 21.08 21.17
C GLU A 76 0.31 20.43 22.27
N PHE A 77 1.18 19.49 21.91
CA PHE A 77 2.06 18.80 22.85
C PHE A 77 3.12 19.74 23.42
N ASP A 78 3.77 20.54 22.58
CA ASP A 78 4.80 21.49 22.98
C ASP A 78 4.23 22.59 23.90
N GLU A 79 2.97 23.02 23.68
CA GLU A 79 2.26 23.94 24.57
C GLU A 79 1.94 23.29 25.93
N ALA A 80 1.49 22.03 25.94
CA ALA A 80 1.13 21.33 27.16
C ALA A 80 2.35 20.84 27.98
N PHE A 81 3.48 20.60 27.31
CA PHE A 81 4.70 20.04 27.90
C PHE A 81 5.95 20.86 27.49
N PRO A 82 6.05 22.14 27.87
CA PRO A 82 7.11 23.04 27.42
C PRO A 82 8.52 22.61 27.85
N ASP A 83 8.65 21.84 28.93
CA ASP A 83 9.95 21.36 29.42
C ASP A 83 10.53 20.21 28.58
N GLU A 84 9.67 19.45 27.89
CA GLU A 84 10.03 18.33 27.01
C GLU A 84 10.44 18.80 25.61
N VAL A 85 10.21 20.09 25.28
CA VAL A 85 10.60 20.68 24.00
C VAL A 85 12.13 20.68 23.88
N PRO A 86 12.69 20.06 22.83
CA PRO A 86 14.13 20.01 22.63
C PRO A 86 14.79 21.39 22.71
N PRO A 87 15.94 21.54 23.39
CA PRO A 87 16.60 22.84 23.58
C PRO A 87 16.94 23.58 22.28
N SER A 88 17.09 22.85 21.16
CA SER A 88 17.34 23.41 19.83
C SER A 88 16.16 24.16 19.23
N GLU A 89 14.92 23.85 19.63
CA GLU A 89 13.69 24.48 19.12
C GLU A 89 13.21 25.63 20.04
N ARG A 90 13.79 25.77 21.23
CA ARG A 90 13.41 26.77 22.26
C ARG A 90 13.94 28.19 22.01
N ARG A 91 14.89 28.39 21.08
CA ARG A 91 15.69 29.63 20.98
C ARG A 91 15.08 30.76 20.14
N ASP A 92 13.99 30.55 19.43
CA ASP A 92 13.44 31.58 18.53
C ASP A 92 12.51 32.60 19.23
N GLY A 93 12.22 32.45 20.53
CA GLY A 93 11.30 33.33 21.27
C GLY A 93 11.91 34.19 22.39
N ALA A 94 13.19 34.02 22.75
CA ALA A 94 13.76 34.60 23.97
C ALA A 94 15.03 35.42 23.71
N ALA A 95 14.92 36.50 22.93
CA ALA A 95 15.95 37.54 22.88
C ALA A 95 15.36 38.90 22.48
N ALA A 96 14.66 39.55 23.43
CA ALA A 96 14.56 41.01 23.48
C ALA A 96 14.03 41.44 24.87
N ALA A 97 14.96 41.79 25.77
CA ALA A 97 14.72 42.63 26.94
C ALA A 97 15.93 43.55 27.12
#